data_AF-A0A355PJ46-F1
#
_entry.id   AF-A0A355PJ46-F1
#
_cell.length_a   1.000
_cell.length_b   1.000
_cell.length_c   1.000
_cell.angle_alpha   90.00
_cell.angle_beta   90.00
_cell.angle_gamma   90.00
#
_symmetry.space_group_name_H-M   'P 1'
#
loop_
_entity.id
_entity.type
_entity.pdbx_description
1 polymer ?
#
loop_
_entity_poly.entity_id
_entity_poly.type
_entity_poly.pdbx_seq_one_letter_code
_entity_poly.pdbx_strand_id
1 'polypeptide(L)' 'MYNGDMKENKQEGHSRARSLKKTISWRIIATLITGIIVFLFTKEFSETTYITLTSAVVLMIFYYIHERIWSRIDD' A
#
# COMPACT_ATOMS: atom_id res chain seq x y z
N MET A 1 1.55 -22.22 46.50
CA MET A 1 1.75 -22.83 45.16
C MET A 1 1.05 -21.93 44.17
N TYR A 2 1.80 -21.03 43.52
CA TYR A 2 1.25 -19.96 42.69
C TYR A 2 1.49 -20.29 41.21
N ASN A 3 0.37 -20.32 40.49
CA ASN A 3 0.18 -19.90 39.10
C ASN A 3 0.64 -20.81 37.96
N GLY A 4 -0.34 -21.53 37.40
CA GLY A 4 -0.53 -21.53 35.96
C GLY A 4 -0.69 -20.10 35.43
N ASP A 5 -0.63 -19.93 34.10
CA ASP A 5 -0.85 -18.65 33.38
C ASP A 5 0.38 -17.87 32.91
N MET A 6 1.48 -18.54 32.55
CA MET A 6 2.53 -17.90 31.72
C MET A 6 2.74 -18.61 30.37
N LYS A 7 1.63 -18.95 29.72
CA LYS A 7 1.57 -19.05 28.25
C LYS A 7 1.09 -17.69 27.72
N GLU A 8 1.82 -16.63 28.02
CA GLU A 8 1.58 -15.34 27.38
C GLU A 8 2.08 -15.46 25.94
N ASN A 9 1.12 -15.72 25.06
CA ASN A 9 1.28 -15.82 23.63
C ASN A 9 1.71 -14.44 23.11
N LYS A 10 3.02 -14.21 23.09
CA LYS A 10 3.64 -12.99 22.57
C LYS A 10 3.58 -13.01 21.04
N GLN A 11 2.37 -12.88 20.49
CA GLN A 11 2.11 -12.73 19.07
C GLN A 11 1.04 -11.66 18.80
N GLU A 12 1.13 -10.49 19.43
CA GLU A 12 0.27 -9.35 19.07
C GLU A 12 0.96 -8.30 18.17
N GLY A 13 2.22 -8.51 17.81
CA GLY A 13 2.98 -7.59 16.92
C GLY A 13 3.05 -7.98 15.44
N HIS A 14 2.56 -9.16 15.03
CA HIS A 14 2.93 -9.75 13.73
C HIS A 14 1.99 -9.48 12.54
N SER A 15 0.84 -8.82 12.75
CA SER A 15 -0.17 -8.64 11.68
C SER A 15 -0.02 -7.31 10.90
N ARG A 16 0.20 -6.18 11.59
CA ARG A 16 0.25 -4.83 10.95
C ARG A 16 1.44 -4.64 10.00
N ALA A 17 2.63 -5.12 10.39
CA ALA A 17 3.85 -4.95 9.60
C ALA A 17 3.86 -5.77 8.29
N ARG A 18 3.09 -6.85 8.20
CA ARG A 18 2.97 -7.65 6.97
C ARG A 18 2.02 -6.97 5.96
N SER A 19 0.97 -6.31 6.45
CA SER A 19 0.01 -5.58 5.62
C SER A 19 0.63 -4.36 4.92
N LEU A 20 1.48 -3.59 5.59
CA LEU A 20 2.16 -2.44 4.99
C LEU A 20 3.06 -2.83 3.82
N LYS A 21 3.85 -3.91 3.98
CA LYS A 21 4.70 -4.44 2.91
C LYS A 21 3.87 -4.90 1.72
N LYS A 22 2.74 -5.58 1.97
CA LYS A 22 1.81 -6.02 0.94
C LYS A 22 1.20 -4.84 0.17
N THR A 23 0.83 -3.76 0.86
CA THR A 23 0.27 -2.55 0.24
C THR A 23 1.29 -1.87 -0.65
N ILE A 24 2.55 -1.72 -0.21
CA ILE A 24 3.62 -1.12 -1.02
C ILE A 24 3.87 -1.95 -2.29
N SER A 25 3.95 -3.28 -2.17
CA SER A 25 4.08 -4.18 -3.32
C SER A 25 2.90 -4.02 -4.30
N TRP A 26 1.67 -3.93 -3.79
CA TRP A 26 0.49 -3.72 -4.63
C TRP A 26 0.51 -2.36 -5.34
N ARG A 27 1.06 -1.31 -4.70
CA ARG A 27 1.14 0.03 -5.30
C ARG A 27 2.08 0.06 -6.48
N ILE A 28 3.26 -0.56 -6.35
CA ILE A 28 4.24 -0.64 -7.43
C ILE A 28 3.64 -1.38 -8.64
N ILE A 29 2.97 -2.49 -8.39
CA ILE A 29 2.29 -3.28 -9.42
C ILE A 29 1.18 -2.47 -10.09
N ALA A 30 0.35 -1.76 -9.32
CA ALA A 30 -0.74 -0.95 -9.84
C ALA A 30 -0.26 0.19 -10.75
N THR A 31 0.81 0.91 -10.36
CA THR A 31 1.38 1.98 -11.20
C THR A 31 1.94 1.43 -12.51
N LEU A 32 2.63 0.29 -12.46
CA LEU A 32 3.18 -0.37 -13.64
C LEU A 32 2.07 -0.84 -14.60
N ILE A 33 1.03 -1.50 -14.08
CA ILE A 33 -0.11 -1.95 -14.88
C ILE A 33 -0.83 -0.75 -15.52
N THR A 34 -1.02 0.34 -14.76
CA THR A 34 -1.68 1.55 -15.27
C THR A 34 -0.88 2.16 -16.42
N GLY A 35 0.44 2.33 -16.27
CA GLY A 35 1.29 2.86 -17.35
C GLY A 35 1.26 1.97 -18.60
N ILE A 36 1.32 0.64 -18.43
CA ILE A 36 1.23 -0.31 -19.54
C ILE A 36 -0.12 -0.24 -20.24
N ILE A 37 -1.24 -0.22 -19.51
CA ILE A 37 -2.59 -0.12 -20.08
C ILE A 37 -2.75 1.19 -20.84
N VAL A 38 -2.37 2.31 -20.24
CA VAL A 38 -2.48 3.63 -20.88
C VAL A 38 -1.65 3.66 -22.16
N PHE A 39 -0.45 3.10 -22.15
CA PHE A 39 0.39 2.99 -23.34
C PHE A 39 -0.27 2.16 -24.44
N LEU A 40 -0.84 1.00 -24.10
CA LEU A 40 -1.49 0.12 -25.05
C LEU A 40 -2.70 0.76 -25.73
N PHE A 41 -3.46 1.57 -24.99
CA PHE A 41 -4.63 2.28 -25.53
C PHE A 41 -4.24 3.54 -26.31
N THR A 42 -3.32 4.33 -25.77
CA THR A 42 -3.01 5.64 -26.33
C THR A 42 -2.02 5.54 -27.49
N LYS A 43 -1.12 4.55 -27.47
CA LYS A 43 0.01 4.35 -28.40
C LYS A 43 0.97 5.53 -28.57
N GLU A 44 0.72 6.64 -27.88
CA GLU A 44 1.56 7.83 -27.81
C GLU A 44 2.32 7.86 -26.47
N PHE A 45 3.64 8.01 -26.56
CA PHE A 45 4.51 8.06 -25.38
C PHE A 45 4.30 9.32 -24.53
N SER A 46 3.97 10.45 -25.18
CA SER A 46 3.77 11.75 -24.50
C SER A 46 2.60 11.70 -23.52
N GLU A 47 1.42 11.31 -24.00
CA GLU A 47 0.20 11.19 -23.20
C GLU A 47 0.33 10.14 -22.10
N THR A 48 0.92 8.99 -22.43
CA THR A 48 1.18 7.91 -21.47
C THR A 48 2.02 8.38 -20.30
N THR A 49 3.07 9.17 -20.58
CA THR A 49 3.98 9.69 -19.57
C THR A 49 3.22 10.64 -18.63
N TYR A 50 2.39 11.53 -19.18
CA TYR A 50 1.61 12.49 -18.40
C TYR A 50 0.62 11.78 -17.45
N ILE A 51 -0.11 10.80 -17.97
CA ILE A 51 -1.09 10.03 -17.19
C ILE A 51 -0.39 9.18 -16.12
N THR A 52 0.73 8.55 -16.46
CA THR A 52 1.49 7.73 -15.51
C THR A 52 2.06 8.58 -14.37
N LEU A 53 2.65 9.74 -14.68
CA LEU A 53 3.14 10.70 -13.68
C LEU A 53 2.01 11.23 -12.79
N THR A 54 0.89 11.60 -13.39
CA THR A 54 -0.29 12.07 -12.65
C THR A 54 -0.81 10.97 -11.73
N SER A 55 -0.89 9.73 -12.21
CA SER A 55 -1.33 8.59 -11.40
C SER A 55 -0.38 8.31 -10.22
N ALA A 56 0.93 8.49 -10.40
CA ALA A 56 1.90 8.31 -9.32
C ALA A 56 1.69 9.34 -8.19
N VAL A 57 1.41 10.60 -8.53
CA VAL A 57 1.10 11.66 -7.56
C VAL A 57 -0.22 11.37 -6.84
N VAL A 58 -1.28 11.01 -7.58
CA VAL A 58 -2.59 10.66 -7.01
C VAL A 58 -2.47 9.48 -6.05
N LEU A 59 -1.72 8.44 -6.45
CA LEU A 59 -1.44 7.31 -5.59
C LEU A 59 -0.72 7.78 -4.32
N MET A 60 0.34 8.58 -4.42
CA MET A 60 1.06 9.06 -3.24
C MET A 60 0.14 9.79 -2.24
N ILE A 61 -0.75 10.66 -2.72
CA ILE A 61 -1.74 11.34 -1.88
C ILE A 61 -2.69 10.35 -1.21
N PHE A 62 -3.24 9.40 -1.98
CA PHE A 62 -4.12 8.36 -1.43
C PHE A 62 -3.40 7.45 -0.42
N TYR A 63 -2.12 7.18 -0.62
CA TYR A 63 -1.33 6.39 0.34
C TYR A 63 -1.20 7.14 1.67
N TYR A 64 -0.83 8.42 1.61
CA TYR A 64 -0.72 9.25 2.80
C TYR A 64 -2.04 9.32 3.58
N ILE A 65 -3.16 9.51 2.87
CA ILE A 65 -4.49 9.49 3.49
C ILE A 65 -4.79 8.12 4.11
N HIS A 66 -4.52 7.03 3.38
CA HIS A 66 -4.74 5.66 3.88
C HIS A 66 -3.93 5.38 5.14
N GLU A 67 -2.64 5.75 5.15
CA GLU A 67 -1.76 5.63 6.33
C GLU A 67 -2.27 6.48 7.49
N ARG A 68 -2.76 7.70 7.22
CA ARG A 68 -3.32 8.59 8.24
C ARG A 68 -4.63 8.07 8.83
N ILE A 69 -5.50 7.47 8.02
CA ILE A 69 -6.75 6.85 8.47
C ILE A 69 -6.44 5.59 9.29
N TRP A 70 -5.51 4.75 8.85
CA TRP A 70 -5.11 3.57 9.61
C TRP A 70 -4.46 3.92 10.95
N SER A 71 -3.60 4.94 10.97
CA SER A 71 -3.04 5.48 12.22
C SER A 71 -4.11 5.98 13.19
N ARG A 72 -5.30 6.37 12.71
CA ARG A 72 -6.43 6.80 13.56
C ARG A 72 -7.32 5.63 14.02
N ILE A 73 -7.20 4.47 13.39
CA ILE A 73 -7.98 3.26 13.68
C ILE A 73 -7.21 2.34 14.66
N ASP A 74 -5.87 2.44 14.69
CA ASP A 74 -4.99 1.69 15.59
C ASP A 74 -4.74 2.38 16.96
N ASP A 75 -5.28 3.59 17.18
CA ASP A 75 -5.38 4.29 18.48
C ASP A 75 -6.76 4.03 19.13
#